data_AF-A0A3D1D0W6-F1
#
_entry.id   AF-A0A3D1D0W6-F1
#
_cell.length_a   1.000
_cell.length_b   1.000
_cell.length_c   1.000
_cell.angle_alpha   90.00
_cell.angle_beta   90.00
_cell.angle_gamma   90.00
#
_symmetry.space_group_name_H-M   'P 1'
#
loop_
_entity.id
_entity.type
_entity.pdbx_description
1 polymer ?
#
loop_
_entity_poly.entity_id
_entity_poly.type
_entity_poly.pdbx_seq_one_letter_code
_entity_poly.pdbx_strand_id
1 'polypeptide(L)'
;DDTGSPNYHVAYGTAKSPLGPITVAREPVVLRQDPSKAIYGTAHNSVINIPGTDDWYIVYHRINRHYVNADKNPGVHREVCIDRMEFNADGTIKPVETRK
;
A
#
# COMPACT_ATOMS: atom_id res chain seq x y z
N ASP A 1 1.56 12.08 6.40
CA ASP A 1 1.85 12.11 4.95
C ASP A 1 0.55 12.09 4.17
N ASP A 2 0.49 12.82 3.06
CA ASP A 2 -0.67 12.89 2.16
C ASP A 2 -0.21 12.70 0.70
N THR A 3 -1.11 12.77 -0.27
CA THR A 3 -0.92 12.46 -1.70
C THR A 3 0.31 13.07 -2.38
N GLY A 4 0.85 14.18 -1.88
CA GLY A 4 2.08 14.81 -2.41
C GLY A 4 3.39 14.34 -1.77
N SER A 5 3.35 13.51 -0.72
CA SER A 5 4.53 13.05 0.01
C SER A 5 5.05 11.72 -0.53
N PRO A 6 6.35 11.59 -0.86
CA PRO A 6 6.96 10.30 -1.18
C PRO A 6 6.83 9.26 -0.05
N ASN A 7 6.64 9.72 1.20
CA ASN A 7 6.46 8.86 2.36
C ASN A 7 5.00 8.44 2.61
N TYR A 8 4.05 8.79 1.73
CA TYR A 8 2.68 8.29 1.82
C TYR A 8 2.68 6.76 1.69
N HIS A 9 2.10 6.07 2.69
CA HIS A 9 2.23 4.63 2.88
C HIS A 9 0.96 4.01 3.49
N VAL A 10 0.84 2.68 3.42
CA VAL A 10 -0.29 1.93 3.99
C VAL A 10 0.14 1.23 5.26
N ALA A 11 -0.68 1.38 6.29
CA ALA A 11 -0.57 0.62 7.53
C ALA A 11 -1.86 -0.16 7.81
N TYR A 12 -1.77 -1.28 8.55
CA TYR A 12 -2.93 -2.11 8.88
C TYR A 12 -3.09 -2.41 10.37
N GLY A 13 -4.31 -2.80 10.73
CA GLY A 13 -4.67 -3.38 12.03
C GLY A 13 -5.77 -4.42 11.85
N THR A 14 -6.07 -5.16 12.90
CA THR A 14 -7.07 -6.24 12.88
C THR A 14 -8.10 -6.08 14.00
N ALA A 15 -9.27 -6.68 13.82
CA ALA A 15 -10.33 -6.73 14.82
C ALA A 15 -11.07 -8.06 14.72
N LYS A 16 -11.71 -8.48 15.81
CA LYS A 16 -12.58 -9.67 15.84
C LYS A 16 -14.04 -9.37 15.47
N SER A 17 -14.37 -8.10 15.27
CA SER A 17 -15.70 -7.59 14.92
C SER A 17 -15.54 -6.48 13.88
N PRO A 18 -16.49 -6.33 12.93
CA PRO A 18 -16.47 -5.22 11.99
C PRO A 18 -16.56 -3.84 12.68
N LEU A 19 -17.00 -3.79 13.94
CA LEU A 19 -17.09 -2.57 14.75
C LEU A 19 -15.85 -2.33 15.62
N GLY A 20 -14.78 -3.12 15.44
CA GLY A 20 -13.56 -2.99 16.23
C GLY A 20 -13.66 -3.60 17.63
N PRO A 21 -12.80 -3.16 18.58
CA PRO A 21 -11.73 -2.19 18.40
C PRO A 21 -10.64 -2.71 17.45
N ILE A 22 -9.99 -1.79 16.72
CA ILE A 22 -8.86 -2.11 15.85
C ILE A 22 -7.60 -2.20 16.71
N THR A 23 -6.91 -3.34 16.65
CA THR A 23 -5.56 -3.52 17.19
C THR A 23 -4.56 -3.29 16.07
N VAL A 24 -3.73 -2.26 16.18
CA VAL A 24 -2.66 -1.99 15.22
C VAL A 24 -1.66 -3.14 15.26
N ALA A 25 -1.26 -3.64 14.09
CA ALA A 25 -0.29 -4.73 14.02
C ALA A 25 1.08 -4.28 14.55
N ARG A 26 1.87 -5.23 15.10
CA ARG A 26 3.22 -4.94 15.63
C ARG A 26 4.14 -4.33 14.56
N GLU A 27 4.02 -4.83 13.33
CA GLU A 27 4.70 -4.31 12.13
C GLU A 27 3.62 -3.83 11.16
N PRO A 28 3.12 -2.60 11.32
CA PRO A 28 1.87 -2.21 10.69
C PRO A 28 2.04 -1.77 9.23
N VAL A 29 3.25 -1.39 8.79
CA VAL A 29 3.48 -0.86 7.43
C VAL A 29 3.51 -2.01 6.42
N VAL A 30 2.50 -2.06 5.56
CA VAL A 30 2.32 -3.13 4.55
C VAL A 30 2.72 -2.70 3.14
N LEU A 31 2.68 -1.41 2.84
CA LEU A 31 3.09 -0.89 1.54
C LEU A 31 3.77 0.46 1.74
N ARG A 32 4.99 0.60 1.19
CA ARG A 32 5.82 1.81 1.32
C ARG A 32 6.63 2.04 0.05
N GLN A 33 7.18 3.23 -0.08
CA GLN A 33 8.13 3.58 -1.14
C GLN A 33 9.33 2.62 -1.21
N ASP A 34 9.85 2.47 -2.42
CA ASP A 34 11.13 1.83 -2.72
C ASP A 34 11.92 2.72 -3.69
N PRO A 35 12.72 3.67 -3.17
CA PRO A 35 13.51 4.58 -4.00
C PRO A 35 14.51 3.87 -4.91
N SER A 36 15.00 2.67 -4.54
CA SER A 36 15.88 1.87 -5.40
C SER A 36 15.20 1.42 -6.70
N LYS A 37 13.87 1.36 -6.67
CA LYS A 37 13.01 1.05 -7.83
C LYS A 37 12.31 2.27 -8.43
N ALA A 38 12.57 3.47 -7.91
CA ALA A 38 11.86 4.70 -8.26
C ALA A 38 10.34 4.63 -7.98
N ILE A 39 9.96 4.01 -6.86
CA ILE A 39 8.58 3.85 -6.40
C ILE A 39 8.36 4.75 -5.18
N TYR A 40 7.39 5.65 -5.24
CA TYR A 40 7.17 6.71 -4.23
C TYR A 40 5.69 6.91 -3.91
N GLY A 41 5.35 7.22 -2.65
CA GLY A 41 4.01 7.62 -2.25
C GLY A 41 2.93 6.56 -2.51
N THR A 42 3.21 5.30 -2.14
CA THR A 42 2.36 4.13 -2.41
C THR A 42 1.27 3.96 -1.35
N ALA A 43 0.04 4.41 -1.62
CA ALA A 43 -1.06 4.33 -0.65
C ALA A 43 -2.46 4.51 -1.27
N HIS A 44 -3.45 4.83 -0.43
CA HIS A 44 -4.89 4.93 -0.77
C HIS A 44 -5.37 3.69 -1.51
N ASN A 45 -5.17 2.54 -0.88
CA ASN A 45 -5.39 1.27 -1.52
C ASN A 45 -6.85 0.82 -1.44
N SER A 46 -7.21 -0.08 -2.34
CA SER A 46 -8.27 -1.07 -2.15
C SER A 46 -7.63 -2.47 -2.08
N VAL A 47 -8.44 -3.47 -1.72
CA VAL A 47 -8.03 -4.88 -1.67
C VAL A 47 -9.05 -5.69 -2.45
N ILE A 48 -8.57 -6.63 -3.27
CA ILE A 48 -9.42 -7.57 -4.01
C ILE A 48 -8.99 -9.00 -3.70
N ASN A 49 -9.97 -9.91 -3.68
CA ASN A 49 -9.77 -11.36 -3.62
C ASN A 49 -10.30 -11.97 -4.92
N ILE A 50 -9.55 -12.89 -5.53
CA ILE A 50 -10.00 -13.58 -6.74
C ILE A 50 -11.09 -14.59 -6.34
N PRO A 51 -12.29 -14.55 -6.95
CA PRO A 51 -13.41 -15.39 -6.55
C PRO A 51 -13.08 -16.88 -6.51
N GLY A 52 -13.39 -17.54 -5.39
CA GLY A 52 -13.15 -18.97 -5.19
C GLY A 52 -11.71 -19.35 -4.87
N THR A 53 -10.85 -18.37 -4.56
CA THR A 53 -9.44 -18.60 -4.23
C THR A 53 -9.02 -17.86 -2.97
N ASP A 54 -7.81 -18.14 -2.48
CA ASP A 54 -7.12 -17.32 -1.47
C ASP A 54 -6.04 -16.43 -2.10
N ASP A 55 -6.23 -16.03 -3.37
CA ASP A 55 -5.34 -15.06 -4.03
C ASP A 55 -5.84 -13.62 -3.80
N TRP A 56 -4.99 -12.81 -3.19
CA TRP A 56 -5.29 -11.42 -2.84
C TRP A 56 -4.37 -10.45 -3.56
N TYR A 57 -4.92 -9.28 -3.91
CA TYR A 57 -4.17 -8.20 -4.52
C TYR A 57 -4.50 -6.89 -3.84
N ILE A 58 -3.48 -6.03 -3.74
CA ILE A 58 -3.62 -4.65 -3.32
C ILE A 58 -3.57 -3.77 -4.57
N VAL A 59 -4.60 -2.95 -4.75
CA VAL A 59 -4.67 -1.94 -5.81
C VAL A 59 -4.45 -0.59 -5.16
N TYR A 60 -3.51 0.20 -5.63
CA TYR A 60 -3.09 1.45 -4.98
C TYR A 60 -2.64 2.47 -6.02
N HIS A 61 -2.34 3.69 -5.60
CA HIS A 61 -1.64 4.64 -6.45
C HIS A 61 -0.23 4.93 -5.93
N ARG A 62 0.66 5.33 -6.84
CA ARG A 62 1.99 5.87 -6.53
C ARG A 62 2.21 7.21 -7.26
N ILE A 63 3.15 8.01 -6.77
CA ILE A 63 3.60 9.22 -7.47
C ILE A 63 4.39 8.79 -8.71
N ASN A 64 4.05 9.37 -9.87
CA ASN A 64 4.85 9.14 -11.08
C ASN A 64 6.27 9.68 -10.86
N ARG A 65 7.28 8.85 -11.13
CA ARG A 65 8.70 9.15 -10.86
C ARG A 65 9.21 10.48 -11.44
N HIS A 66 8.57 10.99 -12.50
CA HIS A 66 8.97 12.24 -13.15
C HIS A 66 8.49 13.50 -12.41
N TYR A 67 7.57 13.34 -11.45
CA TYR A 67 6.85 14.40 -10.73
C TYR A 67 7.07 14.37 -9.21
N VAL A 68 8.06 13.62 -8.71
CA VAL A 68 8.33 13.42 -7.27
C VAL A 68 8.72 14.72 -6.55
N ASN A 69 9.35 15.67 -7.26
CA ASN A 69 9.75 16.94 -6.66
C ASN A 69 8.52 17.81 -6.34
N ALA A 70 8.56 18.50 -5.21
CA ALA A 70 7.42 19.27 -4.70
C ALA A 70 6.96 20.39 -5.66
N ASP A 71 7.87 20.97 -6.44
CA ASP A 71 7.58 22.01 -7.45
C ASP A 71 6.82 21.47 -8.68
N LYS A 72 6.69 20.15 -8.82
CA LYS A 72 6.02 19.48 -9.94
C LYS A 72 4.62 18.95 -9.64
N ASN A 73 4.04 19.33 -8.50
CA ASN A 73 2.70 18.92 -8.07
C ASN A 73 2.52 17.37 -8.05
N PRO A 74 3.28 16.62 -7.22
CA PRO A 74 3.23 15.16 -7.16
C PRO A 74 1.83 14.60 -6.91
N GLY A 75 1.03 15.26 -6.07
CA GLY A 75 -0.30 14.79 -5.65
C GLY A 75 -1.35 14.69 -6.77
N VAL A 76 -1.12 15.31 -7.93
CA VAL A 76 -2.02 15.20 -9.10
C VAL A 76 -1.42 14.37 -10.24
N HIS A 77 -0.15 14.01 -10.15
CA HIS A 77 0.56 13.17 -11.14
C HIS A 77 0.82 11.78 -10.56
N ARG A 78 -0.27 11.05 -10.32
CA ARG A 78 -0.26 9.70 -9.75
C ARG A 78 -0.69 8.68 -10.80
N GLU A 79 -0.26 7.44 -10.60
CA GLU A 79 -0.57 6.31 -11.46
C GLU A 79 -1.06 5.11 -10.63
N VAL A 80 -2.02 4.36 -11.16
CA VAL A 80 -2.59 3.18 -10.49
C VAL A 80 -1.67 1.98 -10.68
N CYS A 81 -1.50 1.20 -9.62
CA CYS A 81 -0.67 0.01 -9.56
C CYS A 81 -1.45 -1.14 -8.89
N ILE A 82 -0.99 -2.36 -9.15
CA ILE A 82 -1.52 -3.57 -8.52
C ILE A 82 -0.35 -4.51 -8.21
N ASP A 83 -0.33 -5.06 -7.00
CA ASP A 83 0.63 -6.09 -6.59
C ASP A 83 -0.08 -7.19 -5.78
N ARG A 84 0.56 -8.37 -5.70
CA ARG A 84 0.07 -9.49 -4.90
C ARG A 84 0.19 -9.14 -3.40
N MET A 85 -0.85 -9.43 -2.64
CA MET A 85 -0.86 -9.31 -1.18
C MET A 85 -0.89 -10.72 -0.58
N GLU A 86 -0.04 -10.99 0.39
CA GLU A 86 0.11 -12.31 0.98
C GLU A 86 0.00 -12.25 2.50
N PHE A 87 -0.41 -13.37 3.08
CA PHE A 87 -0.50 -13.54 4.53
C PHE A 87 0.58 -14.52 5.02
N ASN A 88 1.08 -14.28 6.22
CA ASN A 88 1.89 -15.23 6.96
C ASN A 88 1.01 -16.35 7.53
N ALA A 89 1.64 -17.44 7.96
CA ALA A 89 0.93 -18.57 8.58
C ALA A 89 0.18 -18.20 9.88
N ASP A 90 0.59 -17.12 10.56
CA ASP A 90 -0.07 -16.60 11.76
C ASP A 90 -1.23 -15.63 11.44
N GLY A 91 -1.54 -15.42 10.16
CA GLY A 91 -2.59 -14.51 9.68
C GLY A 91 -2.18 -13.04 9.58
N THR A 92 -0.93 -12.67 9.88
CA THR A 92 -0.42 -11.32 9.64
C THR A 92 -0.20 -11.05 8.15
N ILE A 93 -0.28 -9.79 7.71
CA ILE A 93 -0.04 -9.43 6.31
C ILE A 93 1.47 -9.29 6.10
N LYS A 94 1.99 -9.92 5.04
CA LYS A 94 3.39 -9.72 4.62
C LYS A 94 3.56 -8.33 3.99
N PRO A 95 4.68 -7.64 4.23
CA PRO A 95 5.03 -6.45 3.45
C PRO A 95 4.96 -6.72 1.95
N VAL A 96 4.26 -5.86 1.21
CA VAL A 96 4.03 -6.02 -0.22
C VAL A 96 5.32 -5.74 -0.98
N GLU A 97 5.69 -6.66 -1.87
CA GLU A 97 6.79 -6.48 -2.80
C GLU A 97 6.32 -5.72 -4.04
N THR A 98 6.67 -4.44 -4.11
CA THR A 98 6.30 -3.60 -5.26
C THR A 98 7.13 -3.94 -6.49
N ARG A 99 6.42 -4.13 -7.62
CA ARG A 99 7.03 -4.37 -8.94
C ARG A 99 7.18 -3.06 -9.73
N LYS A 100 8.17 -3.02 -10.62
CA LYS A 100 8.45 -1.84 -11.47
C LYS A 100 7.40 -1.67 -12.54
#